data_AF-A0A7M7PH01-F1
#
_entry.id   AF-A0A7M7PH01-F1
#
_cell.length_a   1.000
_cell.length_b   1.000
_cell.length_c   1.000
_cell.angle_alpha   90.00
_cell.angle_beta   90.00
_cell.angle_gamma   90.00
#
_symmetry.space_group_name_H-M   'P 1'
#
loop_
_entity.id
_entity.type
_entity.pdbx_description
1 polymer ?
#
loop_
_entity_poly.entity_id
_entity_poly.type
_entity_poly.pdbx_seq_one_letter_code
_entity_poly.pdbx_strand_id
1 'polypeptide(L)'
;MASMFRQKFLGFTGLVMIAYGIILAIQGNGAAIRFGHAAAAVPLWCGLLFVLIGCANLTQVFEKKKKQQREREDTLPFSFTVVFCNFTAVMVACLCIGFVSWGAWAAITTTGTLIILQQDAVETYTAIILANVFILFLALIAMFVDCCSGSLFGPSAPVERQMMQQPMYYDYQPRMVPALYKP
;
A
#
# COMPACT_ATOMS: atom_id res chain seq x y z
N MET A 1 7.82 -18.90 5.04
CA MET A 1 8.79 -17.79 5.13
C MET A 1 8.38 -16.61 4.23
N ALA A 2 7.96 -16.85 2.98
CA ALA A 2 7.51 -15.81 2.03
C ALA A 2 6.30 -14.97 2.51
N SER A 3 5.31 -15.57 3.18
CA SER A 3 4.12 -14.84 3.70
C SER A 3 4.46 -13.82 4.79
N MET A 4 5.36 -14.16 5.71
CA MET A 4 5.85 -13.24 6.75
C MET A 4 6.67 -12.08 6.17
N PHE A 5 7.54 -12.37 5.18
CA PHE A 5 8.31 -11.34 4.49
C PHE A 5 7.38 -10.35 3.78
N ARG A 6 6.41 -10.86 3.02
CA ARG A 6 5.42 -10.02 2.31
C ARG A 6 4.63 -9.13 3.25
N GLN A 7 4.16 -9.66 4.38
CA GLN A 7 3.38 -8.88 5.34
C GLN A 7 4.21 -7.78 6.02
N LYS A 8 5.48 -8.07 6.37
CA LYS A 8 6.41 -7.07 6.93
C LYS A 8 6.78 -6.02 5.88
N PHE A 9 7.04 -6.44 4.65
CA PHE A 9 7.37 -5.54 3.55
C PHE A 9 6.21 -4.60 3.21
N LEU A 10 4.97 -5.10 3.19
CA LEU A 10 3.78 -4.29 2.96
C LEU A 10 3.56 -3.24 4.07
N GLY A 11 3.76 -3.65 5.33
CA GLY A 11 3.65 -2.74 6.46
C GLY A 11 4.74 -1.66 6.43
N PHE A 12 5.96 -2.04 6.07
CA PHE A 12 7.08 -1.11 5.88
C PHE A 12 6.81 -0.11 4.76
N THR A 13 6.38 -0.58 3.58
CA THR A 13 6.05 0.31 2.45
C THR A 13 4.90 1.25 2.77
N GLY A 14 3.84 0.75 3.44
CA GLY A 14 2.75 1.60 3.91
C GLY A 14 3.20 2.69 4.88
N LEU A 15 4.07 2.36 5.84
CA LEU A 15 4.60 3.32 6.80
C LEU A 15 5.51 4.36 6.12
N VAL A 16 6.36 3.94 5.18
CA VAL A 16 7.20 4.84 4.38
C VAL A 16 6.34 5.80 3.56
N MET A 17 5.26 5.31 2.94
CA MET A 17 4.33 6.17 2.18
C MET A 17 3.64 7.22 3.07
N ILE A 18 3.26 6.87 4.31
CA ILE A 18 2.69 7.84 5.26
C ILE A 18 3.73 8.89 5.66
N ALA A 19 4.90 8.45 6.11
CA ALA A 19 5.97 9.36 6.54
C ALA A 19 6.34 10.31 5.41
N TYR A 20 6.48 9.79 4.19
CA TYR A 20 6.76 10.59 3.01
C TYR A 20 5.62 11.54 2.66
N GLY A 21 4.37 11.08 2.68
CA GLY A 21 3.21 11.90 2.39
C GLY A 21 3.08 13.10 3.33
N ILE A 22 3.43 12.94 4.60
CA ILE A 22 3.50 14.04 5.58
C ILE A 22 4.58 15.05 5.20
N ILE A 23 5.80 14.58 4.86
CA ILE A 23 6.91 15.45 4.45
C ILE A 23 6.53 16.24 3.19
N LEU A 24 5.93 15.57 2.20
CA LEU A 24 5.41 16.19 0.98
C LEU A 24 4.36 17.27 1.26
N ALA A 25 3.44 17.01 2.20
CA ALA A 25 2.42 17.98 2.58
C ALA A 25 3.03 19.24 3.22
N ILE A 26 4.04 19.06 4.09
CA ILE A 26 4.76 20.18 4.72
C ILE A 26 5.53 20.98 3.67
N GLN A 27 6.27 20.30 2.78
CA GLN A 27 7.02 20.96 1.71
C GLN A 27 6.12 21.65 0.70
N GLY A 28 4.99 21.03 0.33
CA GLY A 28 3.98 21.60 -0.55
C GLY A 28 3.31 22.84 0.04
N ASN A 29 2.99 22.83 1.33
CA ASN A 29 2.48 24.01 2.01
C ASN A 29 3.52 25.15 2.02
N GLY A 30 4.78 24.83 2.32
CA GLY A 30 5.88 25.80 2.25
C GLY A 30 6.08 26.39 0.86
N ALA A 31 5.99 25.57 -0.18
CA ALA A 31 6.07 26.02 -1.57
C ALA A 31 4.86 26.88 -1.98
N ALA A 32 3.65 26.48 -1.60
CA ALA A 32 2.42 27.22 -1.92
C ALA A 32 2.44 28.64 -1.35
N ILE A 33 2.88 28.80 -0.10
CA ILE A 33 3.00 30.10 0.57
C ILE A 33 4.08 30.97 -0.10
N ARG A 34 5.19 30.37 -0.54
CA ARG A 34 6.35 31.10 -1.09
C ARG A 34 6.19 31.51 -2.55
N PHE A 35 5.56 30.68 -3.37
CA PHE A 35 5.55 30.86 -4.83
C PHE A 35 4.19 31.26 -5.41
N GLY A 36 3.09 31.13 -4.65
CA GLY A 36 1.77 31.69 -5.01
C GLY A 36 1.12 31.14 -6.29
N HIS A 37 1.70 30.14 -6.95
CA HIS A 37 1.18 29.55 -8.19
C HIS A 37 0.55 28.17 -7.94
N ALA A 38 -0.47 27.80 -8.73
CA ALA A 38 -1.25 26.56 -8.54
C ALA A 38 -0.38 25.28 -8.54
N ALA A 39 0.72 25.26 -9.29
CA ALA A 39 1.65 24.12 -9.31
C ALA A 39 2.36 23.87 -7.97
N ALA A 40 2.46 24.88 -7.09
CA ALA A 40 3.10 24.76 -5.78
C ALA A 40 2.23 24.02 -4.76
N ALA A 41 0.92 23.91 -5.01
CA ALA A 41 -0.01 23.12 -4.19
C ALA A 41 0.01 21.62 -4.57
N VAL A 42 0.68 21.23 -5.66
CA VAL A 42 0.73 19.84 -6.12
C VAL A 42 1.33 18.89 -5.10
N PRO A 43 2.49 19.18 -4.49
CA PRO A 43 3.07 18.31 -3.48
C PRO A 43 2.15 18.13 -2.25
N LEU A 44 1.27 19.11 -1.97
CA LEU A 44 0.35 19.07 -0.84
C LEU A 44 -0.74 18.01 -1.01
N TRP A 45 -1.47 18.03 -2.13
CA TRP A 45 -2.53 17.05 -2.37
C TRP A 45 -1.95 15.66 -2.71
N CYS A 46 -0.79 15.59 -3.39
CA CYS A 46 -0.06 14.33 -3.59
C CYS A 46 0.35 13.72 -2.25
N GLY A 47 0.84 14.54 -1.30
CA GLY A 47 1.18 14.10 0.05
C GLY A 47 0.00 13.50 0.80
N LEU A 48 -1.17 14.15 0.74
CA LEU A 48 -2.41 13.62 1.34
C LEU A 48 -2.82 12.28 0.73
N LEU A 49 -2.73 12.13 -0.59
CA LEU A 49 -3.03 10.87 -1.27
C LEU A 49 -2.07 9.75 -0.84
N PHE A 50 -0.77 10.03 -0.71
CA PHE A 50 0.19 9.05 -0.21
C PHE A 50 -0.09 8.60 1.23
N VAL A 51 -0.54 9.52 2.10
CA VAL A 51 -0.97 9.16 3.46
C VAL A 51 -2.17 8.22 3.42
N LEU A 52 -3.18 8.54 2.62
CA LEU A 52 -4.38 7.70 2.48
C LEU A 52 -4.05 6.30 1.94
N ILE A 53 -3.19 6.22 0.91
CA ILE A 53 -2.75 4.95 0.33
C ILE A 53 -1.91 4.15 1.33
N GLY A 54 -1.00 4.80 2.05
CA GLY A 54 -0.19 4.15 3.08
C GLY A 54 -1.05 3.60 4.23
N CYS A 55 -2.09 4.34 4.64
CA CYS A 55 -3.09 3.87 5.61
C CYS A 55 -3.88 2.67 5.08
N ALA A 56 -4.28 2.67 3.81
CA ALA A 56 -4.96 1.53 3.17
C ALA A 56 -4.07 0.28 3.13
N ASN A 57 -2.76 0.44 2.91
CA ASN A 57 -1.81 -0.67 2.96
C ASN A 57 -1.62 -1.21 4.40
N LEU A 58 -1.54 -0.33 5.41
CA LEU A 58 -1.41 -0.74 6.81
C LEU A 58 -2.66 -1.44 7.36
N THR A 59 -3.84 -0.91 7.07
CA THR A 59 -5.12 -1.51 7.52
C THR A 59 -5.25 -2.94 7.01
N GLN A 60 -4.88 -3.21 5.76
CA GLN A 60 -4.85 -4.57 5.22
C GLN A 60 -3.85 -5.50 5.94
N VAL A 61 -2.71 -4.98 6.39
CA VAL A 61 -1.76 -5.75 7.20
C VAL A 61 -2.34 -6.11 8.57
N PHE A 62 -3.04 -5.17 9.21
CA PHE A 62 -3.67 -5.37 10.51
C PHE A 62 -4.90 -6.30 10.44
N GLU A 63 -5.74 -6.16 9.41
CA GLU A 63 -6.88 -7.04 9.19
C GLU A 63 -6.45 -8.48 8.92
N LYS A 64 -5.38 -8.69 8.13
CA LYS A 64 -4.82 -10.02 7.90
C LYS A 64 -4.29 -10.67 9.17
N LYS A 65 -3.70 -9.91 10.10
CA LYS A 65 -3.28 -10.45 11.42
C LYS A 65 -4.48 -10.95 12.24
N LYS A 66 -5.61 -10.24 12.22
CA LYS A 66 -6.83 -10.67 12.92
C LYS A 66 -7.49 -11.89 12.27
N LYS A 67 -7.51 -11.96 10.94
CA LYS A 67 -8.12 -13.09 10.19
C LYS A 67 -7.27 -14.36 10.20
N GLN A 68 -5.94 -14.26 10.15
CA GLN A 68 -5.03 -15.42 10.28
C GLN A 68 -5.20 -16.19 11.60
N GLN A 69 -5.77 -15.57 12.62
CA GLN A 69 -6.05 -16.19 13.91
C GLN A 69 -7.43 -16.89 13.95
N ARG A 70 -8.28 -16.71 12.93
CA ARG A 70 -9.66 -17.25 12.87
C ARG A 70 -9.92 -18.23 11.72
N GLU A 71 -9.31 -18.05 10.56
CA GLU A 71 -9.62 -18.88 9.39
C GLU A 71 -8.32 -19.26 8.66
N ARG A 72 -7.93 -20.52 8.82
CA ARG A 72 -6.81 -21.15 8.12
C ARG A 72 -7.37 -22.00 6.97
N GLU A 73 -8.24 -21.46 6.14
CA GLU A 73 -8.68 -22.09 4.90
C GLU A 73 -9.39 -21.03 4.05
N ASP A 74 -9.10 -21.00 2.75
CA ASP A 74 -9.89 -20.37 1.68
C ASP A 74 -9.77 -18.88 1.32
N THR A 75 -8.85 -18.09 1.90
CA THR A 75 -8.54 -16.76 1.30
C THR A 75 -7.38 -16.85 0.33
N LEU A 76 -7.65 -16.57 -0.96
CA LEU A 76 -6.66 -16.39 -2.02
C LEU A 76 -5.45 -15.58 -1.52
N PRO A 77 -4.20 -16.01 -1.82
CA PRO A 77 -3.01 -15.27 -1.37
C PRO A 77 -2.91 -13.88 -2.00
N PHE A 78 -3.72 -13.56 -3.01
CA PHE A 78 -3.68 -12.31 -3.74
C PHE A 78 -4.73 -11.32 -3.21
N SER A 79 -4.29 -10.15 -2.73
CA SER A 79 -5.20 -9.06 -2.36
C SER A 79 -5.21 -8.03 -3.48
N PHE A 80 -6.26 -8.05 -4.31
CA PHE A 80 -6.48 -7.05 -5.36
C PHE A 80 -6.43 -5.63 -4.82
N THR A 81 -6.89 -5.42 -3.58
CA THR A 81 -6.89 -4.11 -2.94
C THR A 81 -5.48 -3.56 -2.74
N VAL A 82 -4.50 -4.39 -2.37
CA VAL A 82 -3.10 -3.93 -2.23
C VAL A 82 -2.51 -3.54 -3.58
N VAL A 83 -2.72 -4.37 -4.60
CA VAL A 83 -2.21 -4.09 -5.95
C VAL A 83 -2.82 -2.80 -6.48
N PHE A 84 -4.11 -2.59 -6.28
CA PHE A 84 -4.78 -1.34 -6.66
C PHE A 84 -4.24 -0.14 -5.89
N CYS A 85 -4.00 -0.26 -4.57
CA CYS A 85 -3.40 0.81 -3.75
C CYS A 85 -1.98 1.17 -4.20
N ASN A 86 -1.15 0.17 -4.50
CA ASN A 86 0.20 0.43 -4.99
C ASN A 86 0.19 1.00 -6.41
N PHE A 87 -0.75 0.58 -7.26
CA PHE A 87 -0.93 1.13 -8.60
C PHE A 87 -1.36 2.60 -8.56
N THR A 88 -2.30 2.96 -7.69
CA THR A 88 -2.65 4.38 -7.47
C THR A 88 -1.48 5.17 -6.90
N ALA A 89 -0.65 4.60 -6.02
CA ALA A 89 0.58 5.26 -5.57
C ALA A 89 1.55 5.54 -6.72
N VAL A 90 1.72 4.61 -7.66
CA VAL A 90 2.56 4.84 -8.86
C VAL A 90 1.97 5.95 -9.73
N MET A 91 0.66 5.95 -9.97
CA MET A 91 0.02 7.02 -10.75
C MET A 91 0.18 8.39 -10.09
N VAL A 92 -0.03 8.47 -8.78
CA VAL A 92 0.16 9.72 -8.02
C VAL A 92 1.63 10.17 -8.07
N ALA A 93 2.59 9.26 -7.94
CA ALA A 93 4.02 9.58 -8.06
C ALA A 93 4.36 10.13 -9.45
N CYS A 94 3.89 9.49 -10.53
CA CYS A 94 4.10 9.95 -11.90
C CYS A 94 3.50 11.34 -12.15
N LEU A 95 2.26 11.57 -11.69
CA LEU A 95 1.61 12.88 -11.79
C LEU A 95 2.39 13.94 -11.00
N CYS A 96 2.82 13.62 -9.78
CA CYS A 96 3.60 14.53 -8.96
C CYS A 96 4.91 14.91 -9.66
N ILE A 97 5.64 13.94 -10.23
CA ILE A 97 6.86 14.19 -11.00
C ILE A 97 6.57 15.10 -12.20
N GLY A 98 5.54 14.79 -13.00
CA GLY A 98 5.19 15.58 -14.18
C GLY A 98 4.85 17.04 -13.85
N PHE A 99 3.95 17.26 -12.89
CA PHE A 99 3.53 18.61 -12.49
C PHE A 99 4.63 19.40 -11.77
N VAL A 100 5.43 18.75 -10.93
CA VAL A 100 6.56 19.40 -10.26
C VAL A 100 7.67 19.74 -11.25
N SER A 101 7.94 18.88 -12.24
CA SER A 101 8.89 19.16 -13.31
C SER A 101 8.44 20.35 -14.16
N TRP A 102 7.15 20.42 -14.47
CA TRP A 102 6.57 21.57 -15.15
C TRP A 102 6.66 22.84 -14.30
N GLY A 103 6.36 22.76 -13.00
CA GLY A 103 6.50 23.88 -12.07
C GLY A 103 7.94 24.39 -11.95
N ALA A 104 8.93 23.49 -11.91
CA ALA A 104 10.34 23.84 -11.91
C ALA A 104 10.75 24.57 -13.20
N TRP A 105 10.31 24.07 -14.36
CA TRP A 105 10.57 24.73 -15.64
C TRP A 105 9.90 26.10 -15.75
N ALA A 106 8.65 26.23 -15.28
CA ALA A 106 7.93 27.49 -15.24
C ALA A 106 8.66 28.51 -14.34
N ALA A 107 9.11 28.10 -13.16
CA ALA A 107 9.87 28.95 -12.25
C ALA A 107 11.21 29.44 -12.86
N ILE A 108 11.93 28.57 -13.59
CA ILE A 108 13.18 28.95 -14.26
C ILE A 108 12.93 29.97 -15.38
N THR A 109 11.86 29.80 -16.16
CA THR A 109 11.57 30.63 -17.33
C THR A 109 10.94 31.98 -17.00
N THR A 110 10.18 32.08 -15.92
CA THR A 110 9.54 33.36 -15.51
C THR A 110 10.41 34.24 -14.62
N THR A 111 11.35 33.68 -13.86
CA THR A 111 12.06 34.42 -12.80
C THR A 111 13.46 34.90 -13.20
N GLY A 112 13.71 35.12 -14.50
CA GLY A 112 15.03 35.31 -15.16
C GLY A 112 16.00 36.39 -14.66
N THR A 113 15.89 36.86 -13.42
CA THR A 113 16.70 37.93 -12.80
C THR A 113 17.09 37.70 -11.33
N LEU A 114 16.63 36.65 -10.63
CA LEU A 114 16.94 36.42 -9.20
C LEU A 114 17.57 35.04 -8.96
N ILE A 115 18.91 34.98 -9.11
CA ILE A 115 19.74 33.76 -9.04
C ILE A 115 19.54 32.99 -7.72
N ILE A 116 19.37 33.71 -6.59
CA ILE A 116 19.26 33.09 -5.26
C ILE A 116 17.90 32.39 -5.06
N LEU A 117 16.79 33.04 -5.43
CA LEU A 117 15.45 32.43 -5.32
C LEU A 117 15.27 31.26 -6.30
N GLN A 118 15.92 31.35 -7.47
CA GLN A 118 15.90 30.30 -8.47
C GLN A 118 16.64 29.04 -7.98
N GLN A 119 17.77 29.20 -7.29
CA GLN A 119 18.52 28.06 -6.76
C GLN A 119 17.75 27.32 -5.65
N ASP A 120 17.19 28.05 -4.67
CA ASP A 120 16.36 27.45 -3.60
C ASP A 120 15.13 26.70 -4.14
N ALA A 121 14.47 27.26 -5.16
CA ALA A 121 13.31 26.64 -5.80
C ALA A 121 13.71 25.35 -6.55
N VAL A 122 14.79 25.39 -7.32
CA VAL A 122 15.29 24.24 -8.08
C VAL A 122 15.73 23.11 -7.14
N GLU A 123 16.44 23.42 -6.06
CA GLU A 123 16.84 22.43 -5.05
C GLU A 123 15.62 21.76 -4.41
N THR A 124 14.61 22.54 -4.02
CA THR A 124 13.38 22.03 -3.42
C THR A 124 12.61 21.12 -4.39
N TYR A 125 12.41 21.55 -5.64
CA TYR A 125 11.69 20.75 -6.63
C TYR A 125 12.46 19.47 -7.02
N THR A 126 13.78 19.54 -7.11
CA THR A 126 14.62 18.37 -7.42
C THR A 126 14.56 17.32 -6.30
N ALA A 127 14.59 17.74 -5.04
CA ALA A 127 14.44 16.85 -3.89
C ALA A 127 13.06 16.15 -3.89
N ILE A 128 11.99 16.89 -4.22
CA ILE A 128 10.64 16.33 -4.34
C ILE A 128 10.56 15.29 -5.47
N ILE A 129 11.17 15.57 -6.63
CA ILE A 129 11.20 14.63 -7.76
C ILE A 129 11.96 13.36 -7.39
N LEU A 130 13.17 13.48 -6.84
CA LEU A 130 13.98 12.33 -6.43
C LEU A 130 13.23 11.45 -5.42
N ALA A 131 12.59 12.05 -4.43
CA ALA A 131 11.85 11.30 -3.43
C ALA A 131 10.61 10.59 -4.02
N ASN A 132 9.92 11.20 -4.99
CA ASN A 132 8.82 10.54 -5.71
C ASN A 132 9.32 9.36 -6.56
N VAL A 133 10.52 9.47 -7.15
CA VAL A 133 11.15 8.36 -7.89
C VAL A 133 11.45 7.19 -6.95
N PHE A 134 11.97 7.44 -5.74
CA PHE A 134 12.17 6.38 -4.74
C PHE A 134 10.86 5.68 -4.35
N ILE A 135 9.78 6.45 -4.13
CA ILE A 135 8.45 5.89 -3.82
C ILE A 135 7.91 5.07 -4.98
N LEU A 136 8.10 5.55 -6.22
CA LEU A 136 7.70 4.83 -7.43
C LEU A 136 8.40 3.47 -7.51
N PHE A 137 9.70 3.41 -7.27
CA PHE A 137 10.43 2.14 -7.20
C PHE A 137 9.91 1.23 -6.08
N LEU A 138 9.68 1.77 -4.88
CA LEU A 138 9.15 0.99 -3.76
C LEU A 138 7.74 0.44 -4.06
N ALA A 139 6.87 1.23 -4.68
CA ALA A 139 5.53 0.82 -5.06
C ALA A 139 5.53 -0.22 -6.18
N LEU A 140 6.44 -0.10 -7.16
CA LEU A 140 6.64 -1.10 -8.20
C LEU A 140 7.16 -2.42 -7.62
N ILE A 141 8.13 -2.37 -6.69
CA ILE A 141 8.64 -3.56 -6.00
C ILE A 141 7.51 -4.19 -5.18
N ALA A 142 6.67 -3.40 -4.50
CA ALA A 142 5.51 -3.92 -3.77
C ALA A 142 4.51 -4.64 -4.68
N MET A 143 4.18 -4.07 -5.85
CA MET A 143 3.35 -4.74 -6.85
C MET A 143 4.01 -6.02 -7.37
N PHE A 144 5.31 -6.00 -7.62
CA PHE A 144 6.04 -7.18 -8.08
C PHE A 144 6.03 -8.28 -7.01
N VAL A 145 6.24 -7.94 -5.74
CA VAL A 145 6.15 -8.89 -4.61
C VAL A 145 4.73 -9.46 -4.49
N ASP A 146 3.68 -8.66 -4.68
CA ASP A 146 2.30 -9.16 -4.65
C ASP A 146 1.99 -10.09 -5.83
N CYS A 147 2.37 -9.72 -7.06
CA CYS A 147 2.13 -10.52 -8.27
C CYS A 147 2.98 -11.81 -8.32
N CYS A 148 4.27 -11.73 -7.95
CA CYS A 148 5.17 -12.87 -7.97
C CYS A 148 5.02 -13.77 -6.75
N SER A 149 4.51 -13.28 -5.60
CA SER A 149 4.27 -14.16 -4.46
C SER A 149 3.20 -15.24 -4.74
N GLY A 150 2.29 -15.01 -5.69
CA GLY A 150 1.31 -16.00 -6.12
C GLY A 150 1.86 -17.03 -7.12
N SER A 151 2.82 -16.64 -7.98
CA SER A 151 3.36 -17.50 -9.04
C SER A 151 4.67 -18.22 -8.67
N LEU A 152 5.57 -17.57 -7.92
CA LEU A 152 6.86 -18.13 -7.48
C LEU A 152 6.75 -18.93 -6.18
N PHE A 153 5.73 -18.66 -5.37
CA PHE A 153 5.44 -19.37 -4.12
C PHE A 153 4.00 -19.92 -4.10
N GLY A 154 3.50 -20.33 -5.27
CA GLY A 154 2.31 -21.19 -5.38
C GLY A 154 2.41 -22.36 -4.41
N PRO A 155 1.27 -22.88 -3.93
CA PRO A 155 1.16 -23.51 -2.62
C PRO A 155 2.23 -24.59 -2.46
N SER A 156 3.24 -24.33 -1.64
CA SER A 156 3.92 -25.42 -0.95
C SER A 156 2.83 -26.11 -0.15
N ALA A 157 2.32 -27.21 -0.71
CA ALA A 157 1.17 -27.96 -0.22
C ALA A 157 1.14 -27.98 1.32
N PRO A 158 0.02 -27.62 1.96
CA PRO A 158 -0.15 -27.93 3.36
C PRO A 158 -0.28 -29.45 3.44
N VAL A 159 0.82 -30.13 3.72
CA VAL A 159 0.89 -31.34 4.55
C VAL A 159 -0.40 -32.18 4.48
N GLU A 160 -0.69 -32.78 3.33
CA GLU A 160 -1.58 -33.93 3.22
C GLU A 160 -0.87 -35.20 3.76
N ARG A 161 -0.06 -35.02 4.82
CA ARG A 161 0.55 -36.05 5.65
C ARG A 161 -0.11 -36.13 7.04
N GLN A 162 -1.26 -35.49 7.25
CA GLN A 162 -2.04 -35.65 8.49
C GLN A 162 -3.46 -36.20 8.28
N MET A 163 -3.82 -36.65 7.07
CA MET A 163 -5.06 -37.41 6.83
C MET A 163 -4.88 -38.94 6.90
N MET A 164 -3.81 -39.43 7.54
CA MET A 164 -3.87 -40.78 8.12
C MET A 164 -4.50 -40.69 9.51
N GLN A 165 -5.71 -41.21 9.60
CA GLN A 165 -6.36 -41.72 10.81
C GLN A 165 -6.61 -40.71 11.94
N GLN A 166 -7.73 -40.01 11.85
CA GLN A 166 -8.63 -39.97 13.00
C GLN A 166 -10.02 -40.42 12.54
N PRO A 167 -10.53 -41.57 13.01
CA PRO A 167 -11.90 -41.94 12.70
C PRO A 167 -12.85 -40.95 13.39
N MET A 168 -13.64 -40.25 12.59
CA MET A 168 -14.77 -39.47 13.09
C MET A 168 -15.74 -40.42 13.80
N TYR A 169 -15.80 -40.33 15.13
CA TYR A 169 -16.86 -40.94 15.92
C TYR A 169 -18.13 -40.12 15.68
N TYR A 170 -19.02 -40.60 14.81
CA TYR A 170 -20.38 -40.08 14.72
C TYR A 170 -21.13 -40.52 15.98
N ASP A 171 -21.30 -39.61 16.95
CA ASP A 171 -22.26 -39.80 18.03
C ASP A 171 -23.68 -39.73 17.44
N TYR A 172 -24.17 -40.88 16.98
CA TYR A 172 -25.57 -41.08 16.66
C TYR A 172 -26.34 -41.13 18.00
N GLN A 173 -26.99 -40.04 18.39
CA GLN A 173 -28.04 -40.11 19.41
C GLN A 173 -29.37 -40.48 18.75
N PRO A 174 -29.90 -41.71 18.91
CA PRO A 174 -31.26 -42.01 18.49
C PRO A 174 -32.21 -41.24 19.40
N ARG A 175 -32.90 -40.26 18.81
CA ARG A 175 -34.01 -39.55 19.45
C ARG A 175 -35.14 -40.56 19.66
N MET A 176 -35.26 -41.09 20.88
CA MET A 176 -36.36 -41.98 21.23
C MET A 176 -37.68 -41.22 21.07
N VAL A 177 -38.53 -41.69 20.17
CA VAL A 177 -39.91 -41.23 20.01
C VAL A 177 -40.72 -41.88 21.14
N PRO A 178 -41.38 -41.13 22.03
CA PRO A 178 -42.17 -41.74 23.09
C PRO A 178 -43.38 -42.46 22.48
N ALA A 179 -43.54 -43.74 22.84
CA ALA A 179 -44.68 -44.56 22.44
C ALA A 179 -45.98 -43.91 22.94
N LEU A 180 -46.83 -43.50 22.00
CA LEU A 180 -48.19 -43.04 22.28
C LEU A 180 -49.05 -44.26 22.62
N TYR A 181 -49.20 -44.57 23.90
CA TYR A 181 -50.20 -45.53 24.39
C TYR A 181 -51.61 -45.01 24.05
N LYS A 182 -52.43 -45.85 23.42
CA LYS A 182 -53.89 -45.68 23.39
C LYS A 182 -54.56 -46.91 24.02
N PRO A 183 -55.61 -46.72 24.84
CA PRO A 183 -56.40 -47.79 25.44
C PRO A 183 -57.26 -48.53 24.40
#